data_AF-A0A9D7DHU5-F1
#
_entry.id   AF-A0A9D7DHU5-F1
#
_cell.length_a   1.000
_cell.length_b   1.000
_cell.length_c   1.000
_cell.angle_alpha   90.00
_cell.angle_beta   90.00
_cell.angle_gamma   90.00
#
_symmetry.space_group_name_H-M   'P 1'
#
loop_
_entity.id
_entity.type
_entity.pdbx_description
1 polymer ?
#
loop_
_entity_poly.entity_id
_entity_poly.type
_entity_poly.pdbx_seq_one_letter_code
_entity_poly.pdbx_strand_id
1 'polypeptide(L)'
;MNSTHTVLTTGGTWNNTSGSPLEFAPGSAFTWQSGSITGTTAVVIQSGLTAAINTTGTKTLHNSLVNNGTINWSGGIINAGGNIQNTAEGVLNISFAGDNQLQIALNNAGTVNYTGNGQWLTWSGAPAMTNSGTLNINAGYWIFANTLNNTGIFNLPAGRTAYFTATTNLSAGNHPPRCRADRPAIRGPDSSVSPG
;
A
#
# COMPACT_ATOMS: atom_id res chain seq x y z
N MET A 1 29.00 7.74 -8.53
CA MET A 1 29.08 8.41 -7.21
C MET A 1 27.71 8.98 -6.94
N ASN A 2 26.95 8.38 -6.02
CA ASN A 2 25.65 8.94 -5.61
C ASN A 2 25.96 9.99 -4.53
N SER A 3 25.93 11.27 -4.92
CA SER A 3 26.04 12.38 -3.98
C SER A 3 24.88 12.32 -2.99
N THR A 4 25.12 12.66 -1.73
CA THR A 4 24.04 12.86 -0.76
C THR A 4 23.07 13.92 -1.28
N HIS A 5 21.84 13.53 -1.60
CA HIS A 5 20.80 14.44 -2.08
C HIS A 5 19.86 14.82 -0.94
N THR A 6 19.43 16.09 -0.87
CA THR A 6 18.33 16.51 0.01
C THR A 6 17.20 17.04 -0.85
N VAL A 7 16.04 16.38 -0.81
CA VAL A 7 14.81 16.90 -1.40
C VAL A 7 13.79 17.12 -0.29
N LEU A 8 13.34 18.37 -0.19
CA LEU A 8 12.22 18.81 0.62
C LEU A 8 11.19 19.46 -0.32
N THR A 9 10.01 18.87 -0.42
CA THR A 9 8.89 19.46 -1.18
C THR A 9 7.84 19.99 -0.21
N THR A 10 7.73 21.31 -0.14
CA THR A 10 6.79 22.08 0.70
C THR A 10 5.91 22.94 -0.18
N GLY A 11 5.10 22.27 -0.99
CA GLY A 11 4.35 22.90 -2.06
C GLY A 11 5.18 23.04 -3.34
N GLY A 12 4.55 23.51 -4.41
CA GLY A 12 5.17 23.61 -5.73
C GLY A 12 5.35 22.24 -6.42
N THR A 13 6.15 22.24 -7.49
CA THR A 13 6.39 21.06 -8.33
C THR A 13 7.88 20.77 -8.39
N TRP A 14 8.26 19.57 -7.97
CA TRP A 14 9.56 19.01 -8.29
C TRP A 14 9.44 18.14 -9.55
N ASN A 15 10.33 18.34 -10.51
CA ASN A 15 10.27 17.69 -11.82
C ASN A 15 11.62 17.05 -12.17
N ASN A 16 11.67 15.72 -12.34
CA ASN A 16 12.86 15.05 -12.86
C ASN A 16 12.82 15.00 -14.40
N THR A 17 13.71 15.75 -15.04
CA THR A 17 13.86 15.78 -16.50
C THR A 17 15.13 15.09 -16.99
N SER A 18 15.90 14.43 -16.11
CA SER A 18 17.25 13.92 -16.43
C SER A 18 17.28 12.65 -17.28
N GLY A 19 16.13 12.10 -17.69
CA GLY A 19 16.04 10.86 -18.47
C GLY A 19 16.39 9.58 -17.71
N SER A 20 16.95 9.70 -16.51
CA SER A 20 17.26 8.60 -15.57
C SER A 20 16.46 8.74 -14.27
N PRO A 21 16.24 7.64 -13.51
CA PRO A 21 15.64 7.73 -12.18
C PRO A 21 16.46 8.64 -11.25
N LEU A 22 15.78 9.36 -10.34
CA LEU A 22 16.48 10.01 -9.22
C LEU A 22 16.59 9.03 -8.08
N GLU A 23 17.81 8.73 -7.64
CA GLU A 23 18.07 7.76 -6.59
C GLU A 23 18.61 8.40 -5.32
N PHE A 24 17.96 8.13 -4.19
CA PHE A 24 18.40 8.55 -2.87
C PHE A 24 19.08 7.38 -2.15
N ALA A 25 20.41 7.40 -2.08
CA ALA A 25 21.22 6.42 -1.34
C ALA A 25 21.32 6.76 0.17
N PRO A 26 21.77 5.80 1.02
CA PRO A 26 22.12 6.10 2.41
C PRO A 26 22.98 7.36 2.55
N GLY A 27 22.64 8.22 3.50
CA GLY A 27 23.22 9.56 3.66
C GLY A 27 22.48 10.68 2.92
N SER A 28 21.54 10.34 2.03
CA SER A 28 20.58 11.30 1.46
C SER A 28 19.42 11.58 2.42
N ALA A 29 18.61 12.59 2.11
CA ALA A 29 17.37 12.91 2.79
C ALA A 29 16.25 13.14 1.78
N PHE A 30 15.13 12.43 1.95
CA PHE A 30 13.91 12.63 1.18
C PHE A 30 12.76 12.95 2.14
N THR A 31 12.17 14.14 2.00
CA THR A 31 11.00 14.57 2.77
C THR A 31 9.95 15.19 1.85
N TRP A 32 8.75 14.61 1.82
CA TRP A 32 7.63 15.15 1.05
C TRP A 32 6.52 15.66 1.97
N GLN A 33 6.39 16.98 2.08
CA GLN A 33 5.38 17.63 2.92
C GLN A 33 4.13 18.01 2.13
N SER A 34 4.27 18.51 0.91
CA SER A 34 3.14 18.78 -0.01
C SER A 34 3.64 19.04 -1.43
N GLY A 35 2.73 19.20 -2.39
CA GLY A 35 3.06 19.57 -3.77
C GLY A 35 3.17 18.37 -4.72
N SER A 36 3.78 18.60 -5.88
CA SER A 36 3.85 17.63 -6.98
C SER A 36 5.24 17.04 -7.15
N ILE A 37 5.29 15.72 -7.33
CA ILE A 37 6.45 15.02 -7.89
C ILE A 37 6.08 14.61 -9.31
N THR A 38 6.78 15.19 -10.27
CA THR A 38 6.59 14.96 -11.71
C THR A 38 7.89 14.51 -12.36
N GLY A 39 7.80 14.21 -13.65
CA GLY A 39 8.92 13.71 -14.45
C GLY A 39 8.56 12.40 -15.11
N THR A 40 9.38 11.99 -16.07
CA THR A 40 9.14 10.76 -16.85
C THR A 40 9.75 9.52 -16.20
N THR A 41 10.66 9.71 -15.23
CA THR A 41 11.39 8.63 -14.57
C THR A 41 11.03 8.51 -13.10
N ALA A 42 11.32 7.34 -12.52
CA ALA A 42 11.01 7.03 -11.15
C ALA A 42 11.84 7.86 -10.14
N VAL A 43 11.29 8.03 -8.94
CA VAL A 43 12.04 8.38 -7.74
C VAL A 43 12.31 7.11 -6.97
N VAL A 44 13.57 6.86 -6.61
CA VAL A 44 14.01 5.62 -5.96
C VAL A 44 14.57 5.94 -4.57
N ILE A 45 13.95 5.39 -3.54
CA ILE A 45 14.48 5.35 -2.17
C ILE A 45 15.28 4.06 -2.06
N GLN A 46 16.62 4.14 -1.97
CA GLN A 46 17.48 2.97 -1.93
C GLN A 46 17.42 2.26 -0.57
N SER A 47 17.83 0.99 -0.58
CA SER A 47 17.98 0.18 0.63
C SER A 47 18.89 0.86 1.65
N GLY A 48 18.53 0.77 2.93
CA GLY A 48 19.22 1.44 4.03
C GLY A 48 18.89 2.93 4.22
N LEU A 49 18.08 3.55 3.35
CA LEU A 49 17.57 4.91 3.55
C LEU A 49 16.20 4.92 4.23
N THR A 50 15.96 5.91 5.11
CA THR A 50 14.63 6.24 5.61
C THR A 50 14.15 7.57 5.01
N ALA A 51 13.02 7.52 4.33
CA ALA A 51 12.32 8.64 3.73
C ALA A 51 11.08 9.02 4.55
N ALA A 52 10.70 10.30 4.52
CA ALA A 52 9.54 10.81 5.23
C ALA A 52 8.49 11.40 4.26
N ILE A 53 7.24 10.98 4.44
CA ILE A 53 6.07 11.57 3.79
C ILE A 53 5.17 12.05 4.91
N ASN A 54 5.08 13.36 5.14
CA ASN A 54 4.47 13.88 6.37
C ASN A 54 3.64 15.14 6.15
N THR A 55 3.04 15.66 7.22
CA THR A 55 2.02 16.73 7.22
C THR A 55 0.74 16.31 6.50
N THR A 56 -0.33 17.09 6.66
CA THR A 56 -1.63 16.83 6.02
C THR A 56 -1.75 17.36 4.59
N GLY A 57 -0.71 18.04 4.08
CA GLY A 57 -0.74 18.63 2.74
C GLY A 57 -0.84 17.57 1.63
N THR A 58 -1.60 17.88 0.58
CA THR A 58 -1.80 17.01 -0.58
C THR A 58 -0.50 16.81 -1.35
N LYS A 59 -0.30 15.57 -1.80
CA LYS A 59 0.87 15.10 -2.55
C LYS A 59 0.37 14.52 -3.86
N THR A 60 0.81 15.09 -4.97
CA THR A 60 0.46 14.63 -6.32
C THR A 60 1.65 13.89 -6.90
N LEU A 61 1.51 12.60 -7.15
CA LEU A 61 2.53 11.75 -7.75
C LEU A 61 2.16 11.47 -9.20
N HIS A 62 2.98 11.91 -10.14
CA HIS A 62 2.75 11.66 -11.58
C HIS A 62 3.63 10.54 -12.17
N ASN A 63 4.59 10.03 -11.40
CA ASN A 63 5.53 8.99 -11.81
C ASN A 63 5.50 7.80 -10.81
N SER A 64 6.54 6.96 -10.82
CA SER A 64 6.68 5.86 -9.87
C SER A 64 7.57 6.27 -8.69
N LEU A 65 7.09 6.05 -7.46
CA LEU A 65 7.90 6.10 -6.25
C LEU A 65 8.31 4.67 -5.89
N VAL A 66 9.57 4.31 -6.12
CA VAL A 66 10.14 3.00 -5.83
C VAL A 66 10.78 3.02 -4.46
N ASN A 67 10.31 2.15 -3.57
CA ASN A 67 10.83 2.01 -2.23
C ASN A 67 11.59 0.69 -2.07
N ASN A 68 12.91 0.77 -1.98
CA ASN A 68 13.80 -0.32 -1.56
C ASN A 68 14.26 -0.16 -0.10
N GLY A 69 13.94 0.98 0.54
CA GLY A 69 14.31 1.30 1.91
C GLY A 69 13.09 1.35 2.83
N THR A 70 13.06 2.36 3.71
CA THR A 70 11.90 2.62 4.58
C THR A 70 11.24 3.94 4.19
N ILE A 71 9.93 3.95 4.02
CA ILE A 71 9.12 5.17 3.92
C ILE A 71 8.21 5.24 5.14
N ASN A 72 8.31 6.35 5.88
CA ASN A 72 7.39 6.69 6.96
C ASN A 72 6.36 7.71 6.45
N TRP A 73 5.14 7.25 6.22
CA TRP A 73 4.00 8.07 5.79
C TRP A 73 3.08 8.38 6.98
N SER A 74 3.16 9.62 7.47
CA SER A 74 2.46 10.08 8.67
C SER A 74 1.36 11.10 8.42
N GLY A 75 1.04 11.40 7.17
CA GLY A 75 -0.09 12.27 6.83
C GLY A 75 -0.20 12.65 5.36
N GLY A 76 -1.38 13.15 5.01
CA GLY A 76 -1.67 13.79 3.73
C GLY A 76 -2.03 12.78 2.64
N ILE A 77 -2.89 13.23 1.72
CA ILE A 77 -3.37 12.44 0.59
C ILE A 77 -2.23 12.27 -0.43
N ILE A 78 -2.10 11.08 -1.02
CA ILE A 78 -1.32 10.86 -2.24
C ILE A 78 -2.27 10.54 -3.41
N ASN A 79 -2.26 11.39 -4.44
CA ASN A 79 -3.13 11.28 -5.61
C ASN A 79 -2.38 11.54 -6.94
N ALA A 80 -3.16 11.79 -8.01
CA ALA A 80 -2.75 11.89 -9.42
C ALA A 80 -2.58 10.51 -10.11
N GLY A 81 -1.72 10.41 -11.13
CA GLY A 81 -1.65 9.26 -12.05
C GLY A 81 -0.48 8.30 -11.83
N GLY A 82 0.35 8.55 -10.81
CA GLY A 82 1.53 7.77 -10.49
C GLY A 82 1.25 6.45 -9.76
N ASN A 83 2.30 5.84 -9.21
CA ASN A 83 2.19 4.62 -8.42
C ASN A 83 3.29 4.52 -7.36
N ILE A 84 3.02 3.77 -6.29
CA ILE A 84 4.03 3.37 -5.30
C ILE A 84 4.41 1.92 -5.55
N GLN A 85 5.71 1.65 -5.70
CA GLN A 85 6.30 0.32 -5.81
C GLN A 85 7.06 0.03 -4.51
N ASN A 86 6.43 -0.65 -3.56
CA ASN A 86 7.13 -1.11 -2.36
C ASN A 86 7.77 -2.47 -2.67
N THR A 87 9.07 -2.47 -2.96
CA THR A 87 9.77 -3.68 -3.42
C THR A 87 9.97 -4.68 -2.28
N ALA A 88 10.53 -5.87 -2.56
CA ALA A 88 10.68 -6.94 -1.58
C ALA A 88 11.49 -6.52 -0.33
N GLU A 89 12.43 -5.59 -0.47
CA GLU A 89 13.21 -5.01 0.64
C GLU A 89 12.52 -3.81 1.31
N GLY A 90 11.51 -3.26 0.63
CA GLY A 90 10.83 -2.04 1.03
C GLY A 90 9.93 -2.21 2.25
N VAL A 91 10.00 -1.24 3.16
CA VAL A 91 9.08 -1.08 4.29
C VAL A 91 8.30 0.22 4.12
N LEU A 92 6.98 0.15 4.02
CA LEU A 92 6.08 1.30 4.01
C LEU A 92 5.29 1.33 5.33
N ASN A 93 5.57 2.32 6.16
CA ASN A 93 4.87 2.53 7.43
C ASN A 93 3.82 3.65 7.27
N ILE A 94 2.56 3.35 7.58
CA ILE A 94 1.43 4.28 7.54
C ILE A 94 0.94 4.47 8.98
N SER A 95 1.13 5.65 9.55
CA SER A 95 0.94 5.89 10.99
C SER A 95 -0.16 6.88 11.36
N PHE A 96 -1.08 7.16 10.44
CA PHE A 96 -2.16 8.15 10.62
C PHE A 96 -3.49 7.60 10.12
N ALA A 97 -4.60 8.11 10.67
CA ALA A 97 -5.95 7.82 10.19
C ALA A 97 -6.40 8.88 9.16
N GLY A 98 -7.30 8.50 8.26
CA GLY A 98 -7.90 9.43 7.31
C GLY A 98 -8.67 8.76 6.18
N ASP A 99 -9.48 9.57 5.50
CA ASP A 99 -10.35 9.11 4.42
C ASP A 99 -9.75 9.38 3.05
N ASN A 100 -9.91 8.43 2.12
CA ASN A 100 -9.45 8.54 0.72
C ASN A 100 -7.98 8.96 0.60
N GLN A 101 -7.10 8.45 1.47
CA GLN A 101 -5.72 8.92 1.63
C GLN A 101 -4.80 8.42 0.52
N LEU A 102 -5.08 7.24 -0.03
CA LEU A 102 -4.38 6.68 -1.18
C LEU A 102 -5.33 6.64 -2.38
N GLN A 103 -5.00 7.43 -3.40
CA GLN A 103 -5.80 7.56 -4.63
C GLN A 103 -5.05 7.05 -5.88
N ILE A 104 -3.86 6.49 -5.68
CA ILE A 104 -3.00 5.92 -6.72
C ILE A 104 -2.79 4.42 -6.49
N ALA A 105 -2.19 3.74 -7.48
CA ALA A 105 -1.82 2.35 -7.32
C ALA A 105 -0.75 2.17 -6.23
N LEU A 106 -0.90 1.12 -5.42
CA LEU A 106 0.12 0.61 -4.53
C LEU A 106 0.40 -0.84 -4.88
N ASN A 107 1.65 -1.13 -5.24
CA ASN A 107 2.13 -2.48 -5.49
C ASN A 107 3.12 -2.85 -4.38
N ASN A 108 2.70 -3.75 -3.50
CA ASN A 108 3.51 -4.19 -2.36
C ASN A 108 4.06 -5.60 -2.57
N ALA A 109 5.38 -5.70 -2.72
CA ALA A 109 6.14 -6.95 -2.63
C ALA A 109 6.92 -7.08 -1.31
N GLY A 110 7.11 -5.98 -0.57
CA GLY A 110 7.78 -5.95 0.73
C GLY A 110 6.80 -5.95 1.90
N THR A 111 7.00 -5.04 2.85
CA THR A 111 6.14 -4.91 4.03
C THR A 111 5.39 -3.58 4.05
N VAL A 112 4.07 -3.63 4.21
CA VAL A 112 3.25 -2.47 4.57
C VAL A 112 2.76 -2.64 6.00
N ASN A 113 3.00 -1.62 6.83
CA ASN A 113 2.54 -1.58 8.22
C ASN A 113 1.57 -0.42 8.43
N TYR A 114 0.36 -0.72 8.84
CA TYR A 114 -0.58 0.28 9.34
C TYR A 114 -0.61 0.31 10.86
N THR A 115 -0.30 1.46 11.45
CA THR A 115 -0.26 1.71 12.90
C THR A 115 -1.08 2.93 13.32
N GLY A 116 -1.85 3.53 12.40
CA GLY A 116 -2.75 4.63 12.70
C GLY A 116 -3.88 4.23 13.66
N ASN A 117 -4.18 5.11 14.61
CA ASN A 117 -5.34 4.95 15.47
C ASN A 117 -6.59 5.45 14.73
N GLY A 118 -7.45 4.53 14.31
CA GLY A 118 -8.72 4.84 13.65
C GLY A 118 -8.82 4.30 12.23
N GLN A 119 -9.74 4.88 11.46
CA GLN A 119 -10.02 4.52 10.08
C GLN A 119 -8.90 4.94 9.14
N TRP A 120 -8.49 4.06 8.25
CA TRP A 120 -7.75 4.43 7.05
C TRP A 120 -8.43 3.86 5.82
N LEU A 121 -8.76 4.71 4.87
CA LEU A 121 -9.61 4.38 3.72
C LEU A 121 -8.88 4.70 2.41
N THR A 122 -8.81 3.73 1.51
CA THR A 122 -8.41 3.96 0.13
C THR A 122 -9.53 4.66 -0.64
N TRP A 123 -9.20 5.40 -1.70
CA TRP A 123 -10.23 5.99 -2.55
C TRP A 123 -10.83 4.96 -3.49
N SER A 124 -12.16 4.96 -3.66
CA SER A 124 -12.85 3.97 -4.49
C SER A 124 -12.54 4.06 -5.99
N GLY A 125 -12.15 5.24 -6.47
CA GLY A 125 -11.69 5.45 -7.84
C GLY A 125 -10.21 5.12 -8.07
N ALA A 126 -9.47 4.72 -7.03
CA ALA A 126 -8.05 4.41 -7.15
C ALA A 126 -7.84 3.13 -7.97
N PRO A 127 -6.71 3.00 -8.69
CA PRO A 127 -6.31 1.74 -9.30
C PRO A 127 -6.22 0.61 -8.26
N ALA A 128 -6.23 -0.64 -8.72
CA ALA A 128 -6.13 -1.79 -7.84
C ALA A 128 -4.85 -1.74 -6.99
N MET A 129 -4.99 -2.07 -5.71
CA MET A 129 -3.86 -2.37 -4.83
C MET A 129 -3.44 -3.83 -5.05
N THR A 130 -2.14 -4.07 -5.20
CA THR A 130 -1.58 -5.41 -5.25
C THR A 130 -0.70 -5.67 -4.03
N ASN A 131 -0.85 -6.84 -3.42
CA ASN A 131 -0.02 -7.28 -2.31
C ASN A 131 0.49 -8.71 -2.56
N SER A 132 1.77 -8.85 -2.90
CA SER A 132 2.50 -10.11 -2.93
C SER A 132 3.44 -10.29 -1.73
N GLY A 133 3.69 -9.21 -0.98
CA GLY A 133 4.46 -9.22 0.27
C GLY A 133 3.59 -9.38 1.52
N THR A 134 3.92 -8.65 2.58
CA THR A 134 3.18 -8.64 3.85
C THR A 134 2.41 -7.32 4.03
N LEU A 135 1.12 -7.42 4.35
CA LEU A 135 0.29 -6.30 4.77
C LEU A 135 -0.15 -6.52 6.23
N ASN A 136 0.32 -5.65 7.13
CA ASN A 136 0.03 -5.70 8.56
C ASN A 136 -0.91 -4.57 8.98
N ILE A 137 -2.05 -4.89 9.59
CA ILE A 137 -2.98 -3.92 10.18
C ILE A 137 -2.84 -4.01 11.71
N ASN A 138 -1.84 -3.31 12.25
CA ASN A 138 -1.42 -3.46 13.65
C ASN A 138 -2.23 -2.59 14.64
N ALA A 139 -2.85 -1.51 14.14
CA ALA A 139 -3.74 -0.62 14.89
C ALA A 139 -4.94 -0.21 14.04
N GLY A 140 -5.96 0.38 14.68
CA GLY A 140 -7.14 0.90 13.99
C GLY A 140 -7.85 -0.14 13.11
N TYR A 141 -8.39 0.32 12.00
CA TYR A 141 -8.95 -0.51 10.95
C TYR A 141 -8.73 0.11 9.57
N TRP A 142 -8.66 -0.74 8.56
CA TRP A 142 -8.46 -0.33 7.16
C TRP A 142 -9.71 -0.65 6.36
N ILE A 143 -10.22 0.33 5.60
CA ILE A 143 -11.28 0.12 4.59
C ILE A 143 -10.65 0.11 3.20
N PHE A 144 -10.74 -1.03 2.52
CA PHE A 144 -10.35 -1.19 1.13
C PHE A 144 -11.57 -0.85 0.26
N ALA A 145 -11.59 0.35 -0.30
CA ALA A 145 -12.64 0.80 -1.23
C ALA A 145 -12.24 0.72 -2.70
N ASN A 146 -10.96 0.50 -3.00
CA ASN A 146 -10.48 0.03 -4.31
C ASN A 146 -10.24 -1.48 -4.27
N THR A 147 -10.14 -2.10 -5.45
CA THR A 147 -9.84 -3.53 -5.58
C THR A 147 -8.54 -3.89 -4.87
N LEU A 148 -8.55 -4.95 -4.06
CA LEU A 148 -7.37 -5.55 -3.46
C LEU A 148 -7.06 -6.90 -4.12
N ASN A 149 -5.87 -7.05 -4.69
CA ASN A 149 -5.33 -8.31 -5.17
C ASN A 149 -4.23 -8.78 -4.22
N ASN A 150 -4.56 -9.67 -3.29
CA ASN A 150 -3.65 -10.17 -2.29
C ASN A 150 -3.21 -11.60 -2.62
N THR A 151 -1.96 -11.74 -3.05
CA THR A 151 -1.28 -13.04 -3.21
C THR A 151 -0.31 -13.37 -2.07
N GLY A 152 0.04 -12.37 -1.25
CA GLY A 152 0.94 -12.49 -0.10
C GLY A 152 0.23 -12.64 1.25
N ILE A 153 0.92 -12.26 2.32
CA ILE A 153 0.46 -12.38 3.70
C ILE A 153 -0.41 -11.17 4.07
N PHE A 154 -1.63 -11.45 4.53
CA PHE A 154 -2.50 -10.45 5.15
C PHE A 154 -2.59 -10.74 6.66
N ASN A 155 -1.94 -9.91 7.48
CA ASN A 155 -1.86 -10.08 8.91
C ASN A 155 -2.79 -9.11 9.64
N LEU A 156 -3.71 -9.70 10.40
CA LEU A 156 -4.71 -8.99 11.20
C LEU A 156 -4.65 -9.55 12.63
N PRO A 157 -3.93 -8.87 13.55
CA PRO A 157 -3.88 -9.27 14.95
C PRO A 157 -5.27 -9.37 15.59
N ALA A 158 -5.37 -10.14 16.68
CA ALA A 158 -6.63 -10.32 17.39
C ALA A 158 -7.26 -8.98 17.80
N GLY A 159 -8.57 -8.86 17.60
CA GLY A 159 -9.32 -7.62 17.91
C GLY A 159 -9.16 -6.49 16.88
N ARG A 160 -8.53 -6.75 15.73
CA ARG A 160 -8.47 -5.81 14.61
C ARG A 160 -9.52 -6.12 13.55
N THR A 161 -9.83 -5.12 12.73
CA THR A 161 -10.84 -5.24 11.67
C THR A 161 -10.31 -4.66 10.38
N ALA A 162 -10.66 -5.30 9.27
CA ALA A 162 -10.51 -4.76 7.93
C ALA A 162 -11.87 -4.83 7.24
N TYR A 163 -12.23 -3.79 6.50
CA TYR A 163 -13.47 -3.73 5.73
C TYR A 163 -13.13 -3.77 4.24
N PHE A 164 -13.82 -4.63 3.51
CA PHE A 164 -13.69 -4.74 2.07
C PHE A 164 -15.00 -4.25 1.44
N THR A 165 -14.94 -3.11 0.76
CA THR A 165 -16.10 -2.49 0.11
C THR A 165 -15.99 -2.53 -1.42
N ALA A 166 -14.88 -3.08 -1.93
CA ALA A 166 -14.65 -3.40 -3.33
C ALA A 166 -14.17 -4.86 -3.47
N THR A 167 -14.02 -5.31 -4.71
CA THR A 167 -13.54 -6.66 -5.04
C THR A 167 -12.24 -6.95 -4.31
N THR A 168 -12.19 -8.08 -3.61
CA THR A 168 -10.98 -8.55 -2.94
C THR A 168 -10.67 -9.96 -3.43
N ASN A 169 -9.54 -10.09 -4.11
CA ASN A 169 -9.02 -11.35 -4.59
C ASN A 169 -7.94 -11.84 -3.62
N LEU A 170 -8.20 -12.97 -2.96
CA LEU A 170 -7.25 -13.61 -2.06
C LEU A 170 -6.72 -14.88 -2.75
N SER A 171 -5.40 -15.05 -2.80
CA SER A 171 -4.82 -16.33 -3.23
C SER A 171 -5.15 -17.42 -2.20
N ALA A 172 -5.32 -18.66 -2.66
CA ALA A 172 -5.67 -19.80 -1.81
C ALA A 172 -4.52 -20.27 -0.87
N GLY A 173 -3.52 -19.44 -0.57
CA GLY A 173 -2.30 -19.81 0.16
C GLY A 173 -2.07 -18.98 1.41
N ASN A 174 -1.96 -19.65 2.56
CA ASN A 174 -1.56 -19.14 3.87
C ASN A 174 -2.45 -18.04 4.50
N HIS A 175 -3.76 -18.28 4.55
CA HIS A 175 -4.58 -17.62 5.57
C HIS A 175 -4.43 -18.35 6.92
N PRO A 176 -4.39 -17.63 8.06
CA PRO A 176 -4.55 -18.27 9.37
C PRO A 176 -5.84 -19.12 9.37
N PRO A 177 -5.92 -20.20 10.18
CA PRO A 177 -6.85 -21.33 10.02
C PRO A 177 -8.36 -21.03 10.11
N ARG A 178 -8.78 -19.76 10.04
CA ARG A 178 -10.18 -19.31 10.14
C ARG A 178 -10.82 -18.89 8.82
N CYS A 179 -10.09 -18.78 7.71
CA CYS A 179 -10.72 -18.62 6.39
C CYS A 179 -10.97 -20.00 5.76
N ARG A 180 -12.01 -20.69 6.22
CA ARG A 180 -12.57 -21.83 5.48
C ARG A 180 -13.57 -21.24 4.48
N ALA A 181 -13.24 -21.26 3.19
CA ALA A 181 -14.26 -21.14 2.16
C ALA A 181 -15.30 -22.24 2.43
N ASP A 182 -16.57 -21.85 2.49
CA ASP A 182 -17.65 -22.68 2.97
C ASP A 182 -17.70 -24.04 2.27
N ARG A 183 -17.92 -25.06 3.10
CA ARG A 183 -18.18 -26.43 2.73
C ARG A 183 -19.41 -26.45 1.79
N PRO A 184 -19.38 -27.11 0.61
CA PRO A 184 -20.56 -27.21 -0.22
C PRO A 184 -21.71 -27.85 0.57
N ALA A 185 -22.90 -27.28 0.43
CA ALA A 185 -24.11 -27.66 1.12
C ALA A 185 -24.35 -29.18 1.07
N ILE A 186 -24.67 -29.74 2.25
CA ILE A 186 -25.19 -31.08 2.44
C ILE A 186 -26.45 -31.20 1.57
N ARG A 187 -26.40 -32.03 0.52
CA ARG A 187 -27.61 -32.48 -0.17
C ARG A 187 -28.25 -33.55 0.73
N GLY A 188 -29.52 -33.35 1.08
CA GLY A 188 -30.26 -34.19 2.04
C GLY A 188 -30.38 -35.66 1.62
N PRO A 189 -30.90 -36.53 2.50
CA PRO A 189 -30.97 -37.97 2.25
C PRO A 189 -31.90 -38.25 1.07
N ASP A 190 -31.36 -38.96 0.06
CA ASP A 190 -32.16 -39.54 -1.00
C ASP A 190 -32.95 -40.72 -0.42
N SER A 191 -34.22 -40.47 -0.12
CA SER A 191 -35.20 -41.51 0.14
C SER A 191 -35.73 -42.02 -1.20
N SER A 192 -35.09 -43.05 -1.75
CA SER A 192 -35.70 -43.87 -2.80
C SER A 192 -35.69 -45.34 -2.41
N VAL A 193 -36.90 -45.77 -2.06
CA VAL A 193 -37.43 -47.11 -1.81
C VAL A 193 -37.03 -48.12 -2.90
N SER A 194 -36.72 -49.36 -2.48
CA SER A 194 -36.48 -50.54 -3.34
C SER A 194 -37.66 -50.90 -4.25
N PRO A 195 -37.43 -51.46 -5.45
CA PRO A 195 -38.39 -52.35 -6.10
C PRO A 195 -38.12 -53.81 -5.70
N GLY A 196 -39.20 -54.58 -5.55
CA GLY A 196 -39.20 -56.01 -5.21
C GLY A 196 -38.87 -56.95 -6.36
#